data_AF-A0A8S2T6Z0-F1
#
_entry.id   AF-A0A8S2T6Z0-F1
#
_cell.length_a   1.000
_cell.length_b   1.000
_cell.length_c   1.000
_cell.angle_alpha   90.00
_cell.angle_beta   90.00
_cell.angle_gamma   90.00
#
_symmetry.space_group_name_H-M   'P 1'
#
loop_
_entity.id
_entity.type
_entity.pdbx_description
1 polymer ?
#
loop_
_entity_poly.entity_id
_entity_poly.type
_entity_poly.pdbx_seq_one_letter_code
_entity_poly.pdbx_strand_id
1 'polypeptide(L)'
;MNLISMSAAVVGFYYVFAAANIDHRCRLPDNVWPNDNQYHPINKTHELLINRYIPKTNDGRKWEQCVRYLHGTTNDTFTNCPNGWAYDRSVFGYTFTEEANFVCGS
;
A
#
# COMPACT_ATOMS: atom_id res chain seq x y z
N MET A 1 -38.76 11.87 5.39
CA MET A 1 -37.36 11.41 5.39
C MET A 1 -36.49 12.60 5.76
N ASN A 2 -35.88 12.59 6.96
CA ASN A 2 -35.12 13.74 7.48
C ASN A 2 -33.71 13.76 6.87
N LEU A 3 -33.33 14.89 6.26
CA LEU A 3 -31.98 15.17 5.72
C LEU A 3 -30.87 14.85 6.74
N ILE A 4 -31.13 15.12 8.02
CA ILE A 4 -30.18 14.88 9.12
C ILE A 4 -29.84 13.38 9.29
N SER A 5 -30.83 12.50 9.07
CA SER A 5 -30.59 11.04 9.14
C SER A 5 -29.81 10.52 7.94
N MET A 6 -29.99 11.13 6.77
CA MET A 6 -29.24 10.81 5.55
C MET A 6 -27.78 11.25 5.70
N SER A 7 -27.52 12.44 6.26
CA SER A 7 -26.15 12.92 6.49
C SER A 7 -25.40 12.06 7.52
N ALA A 8 -26.04 11.64 8.61
CA ALA A 8 -25.40 10.78 9.60
C ALA A 8 -25.08 9.40 9.03
N ALA A 9 -25.97 8.82 8.24
CA ALA A 9 -25.74 7.54 7.58
C ALA A 9 -24.61 7.63 6.54
N VAL A 10 -24.56 8.68 5.72
CA VAL A 10 -23.50 8.88 4.72
C VAL A 10 -22.13 9.09 5.39
N VAL A 11 -22.07 9.89 6.46
CA VAL A 11 -20.82 10.11 7.21
C VAL A 11 -20.37 8.83 7.91
N GLY A 12 -21.30 8.07 8.50
CA GLY A 12 -21.01 6.77 9.11
C GLY A 12 -20.52 5.74 8.10
N PHE A 13 -21.12 5.68 6.91
CA PHE A 13 -20.66 4.83 5.81
C PHE A 13 -19.26 5.25 5.36
N TYR A 14 -19.04 6.55 5.13
CA TYR A 14 -17.73 7.07 4.75
C TYR A 14 -16.63 6.69 5.76
N TYR A 15 -16.88 6.83 7.07
CA TYR A 15 -15.89 6.48 8.09
C TYR A 15 -15.52 4.99 8.09
N VAL A 16 -16.51 4.11 7.88
CA VAL A 16 -16.31 2.65 7.88
C VAL A 16 -15.52 2.18 6.65
N PHE A 17 -15.74 2.78 5.49
CA PHE A 17 -15.08 2.37 4.24
C PHE A 17 -13.80 3.16 3.94
N ALA A 18 -13.68 4.40 4.42
CA ALA A 18 -12.51 5.24 4.18
C ALA A 18 -11.34 4.92 5.14
N ALA A 19 -11.61 4.27 6.28
CA ALA A 19 -10.60 3.78 7.22
C ALA A 19 -10.21 2.30 6.99
N ALA A 20 -10.66 1.70 5.88
CA ALA A 20 -10.27 0.33 5.56
C ALA A 20 -8.75 0.25 5.32
N ASN A 21 -8.10 -0.69 6.01
CA ASN A 21 -6.70 -1.03 5.75
C ASN A 21 -6.63 -1.78 4.42
N ILE A 22 -6.35 -1.06 3.35
CA ILE A 22 -6.08 -1.64 2.03
C ILE A 22 -4.69 -2.25 2.05
N ASP A 23 -4.57 -3.44 1.47
CA ASP A 23 -3.26 -4.05 1.28
C ASP A 23 -2.41 -3.18 0.36
N HIS A 24 -1.19 -2.93 0.80
CA HIS A 24 -0.26 -2.09 0.07
C HIS A 24 1.16 -2.60 0.26
N ARG A 25 2.05 -2.09 -0.58
CA ARG A 25 3.50 -2.35 -0.50
C ARG A 25 4.25 -1.07 -0.79
N CYS A 26 5.51 -0.98 -0.37
CA CYS A 26 6.36 0.14 -0.78
C CYS A 26 6.45 0.21 -2.33
N ARG A 27 6.53 1.43 -2.86
CA ARG A 27 6.97 1.61 -4.24
C ARG A 27 8.45 1.29 -4.37
N LEU A 28 8.79 0.59 -5.45
CA LEU A 28 10.16 0.45 -5.90
C LEU A 28 10.75 1.83 -6.20
N PRO A 29 12.07 2.02 -6.06
CA PRO A 29 12.68 3.28 -6.45
C PRO A 29 12.64 3.48 -7.97
N ASP A 30 12.47 4.72 -8.41
CA ASP A 30 12.23 5.05 -9.83
C ASP A 30 13.36 4.61 -10.77
N ASN A 31 14.59 4.53 -10.24
CA ASN A 31 15.75 4.00 -10.97
C ASN A 31 15.73 2.46 -11.15
N VAL A 32 14.87 1.75 -10.41
CA VAL A 32 14.70 0.29 -10.49
C VAL A 32 13.45 -0.07 -11.28
N TRP A 33 12.33 0.59 -10.99
CA TRP A 33 11.09 0.43 -11.72
C TRP A 33 10.33 1.76 -11.78
N PRO A 34 10.35 2.44 -12.93
CA PRO A 34 9.66 3.72 -13.05
C PRO A 34 8.15 3.53 -13.02
N ASN A 35 7.43 4.46 -12.39
CA ASN A 35 5.97 4.45 -12.28
C ASN A 35 5.40 3.19 -11.63
N ASP A 36 5.99 2.75 -10.52
CA ASP A 36 5.51 1.62 -9.73
C ASP A 36 4.18 1.92 -9.00
N ASN A 37 3.09 1.94 -9.75
CA ASN A 37 1.76 2.36 -9.26
C ASN A 37 0.77 1.20 -9.11
N GLN A 38 1.18 -0.04 -9.42
CA GLN A 38 0.30 -1.22 -9.35
C GLN A 38 0.73 -2.13 -8.19
N TYR A 39 -0.20 -2.49 -7.32
CA TYR A 39 0.08 -3.45 -6.25
C TYR A 39 0.56 -4.79 -6.80
N HIS A 40 -0.18 -5.35 -7.77
CA HIS A 40 0.17 -6.61 -8.39
C HIS A 40 1.35 -6.48 -9.37
N PRO A 41 2.22 -7.50 -9.46
CA PRO A 41 3.26 -7.54 -10.46
C PRO A 41 2.68 -7.53 -11.88
N ILE A 42 3.28 -6.71 -12.75
CA ILE A 42 2.84 -6.56 -14.14
C ILE A 42 3.45 -7.67 -15.01
N ASN A 43 4.64 -8.13 -14.64
CA ASN A 43 5.35 -9.23 -15.28
C ASN A 43 6.33 -9.88 -14.30
N LYS A 44 6.98 -10.97 -14.72
CA LYS A 44 7.94 -11.72 -13.90
C LYS A 44 9.13 -10.89 -13.43
N THR A 45 9.61 -9.95 -14.25
CA THR A 45 10.73 -9.07 -13.87
C THR A 45 10.31 -8.13 -12.74
N HIS A 46 9.12 -7.54 -12.83
CA HIS A 46 8.56 -6.71 -11.78
C HIS A 46 8.40 -7.52 -10.49
N GLU A 47 7.88 -8.74 -10.58
CA GLU A 47 7.72 -9.64 -9.42
C GLU A 47 9.05 -9.95 -8.73
N LEU A 48 10.09 -10.26 -9.51
CA LEU A 48 11.44 -10.53 -8.98
C LEU A 48 12.01 -9.31 -8.27
N LEU A 49 11.80 -8.10 -8.82
CA LEU A 49 12.26 -6.86 -8.20
C LEU A 49 11.47 -6.54 -6.92
N ILE A 50 10.15 -6.72 -6.93
CA ILE A 50 9.31 -6.58 -5.73
C ILE A 50 9.82 -7.51 -4.64
N ASN A 51 9.98 -8.81 -4.92
CA ASN A 51 10.42 -9.79 -3.93
C ASN A 51 11.88 -9.57 -3.47
N ARG A 52 12.69 -8.89 -4.27
CA ARG A 52 14.07 -8.51 -3.92
C ARG A 52 14.11 -7.30 -2.99
N TYR A 53 13.22 -6.33 -3.18
CA TYR A 53 13.20 -5.08 -2.41
C TYR A 53 12.27 -5.11 -1.21
N ILE A 54 11.18 -5.87 -1.28
CA ILE A 54 10.13 -5.84 -0.27
C ILE A 54 10.03 -7.22 0.36
N PRO A 55 10.39 -7.36 1.65
CA PRO A 55 10.27 -8.63 2.35
C PRO A 55 8.81 -9.09 2.38
N LYS A 56 8.63 -10.40 2.52
CA LYS A 56 7.32 -10.99 2.83
C LYS A 56 7.07 -10.93 4.33
N THR A 57 5.79 -10.87 4.71
CA THR A 57 5.34 -11.06 6.08
C THR A 57 5.75 -12.44 6.62
N ASN A 58 5.74 -12.61 7.94
CA ASN A 58 6.14 -13.87 8.59
C ASN A 58 5.36 -15.11 8.09
N ASP A 59 4.14 -14.94 7.60
CA ASP A 59 3.32 -16.01 7.01
C ASP A 59 3.62 -16.26 5.52
N GLY A 60 4.47 -15.45 4.89
CA GLY A 60 4.88 -15.53 3.50
C GLY A 60 3.82 -15.07 2.49
N ARG A 61 2.64 -14.66 2.93
CA ARG A 61 1.49 -14.43 2.05
C ARG A 61 1.50 -13.04 1.44
N LYS A 62 1.80 -12.02 2.25
CA LYS A 62 1.77 -10.62 1.85
C LYS A 62 3.18 -10.03 1.83
N TRP A 63 3.36 -8.93 1.12
CA TRP A 63 4.55 -8.11 1.29
C TRP A 63 4.42 -7.27 2.54
N GLU A 64 5.54 -6.99 3.20
CA GLU A 64 5.60 -5.98 4.24
C GLU A 64 5.11 -4.65 3.69
N GLN A 65 4.26 -3.99 4.46
CA GLN A 65 3.50 -2.85 3.98
C GLN A 65 4.24 -1.52 4.23
N CYS A 66 5.09 -1.49 5.25
CA CYS A 66 5.72 -0.26 5.75
C CYS A 66 7.23 -0.18 5.56
N VAL A 67 7.87 -1.29 5.22
CA VAL A 67 9.33 -1.38 5.12
C VAL A 67 9.79 -2.11 3.87
N ARG A 68 10.99 -1.74 3.42
CA ARG A 68 11.71 -2.38 2.33
C ARG A 68 13.19 -2.47 2.65
N TYR A 69 13.90 -3.33 1.94
CA TYR A 69 15.35 -3.32 1.90
C TYR A 69 15.85 -2.03 1.21
N LEU A 70 16.89 -1.42 1.79
CA LEU A 70 17.44 -0.15 1.32
C LEU A 70 17.99 -0.25 -0.12
N HIS A 71 18.78 -1.28 -0.38
CA HIS A 71 19.47 -1.59 -1.63
C HIS A 71 18.87 -2.80 -2.37
N GLY A 72 17.78 -3.37 -1.87
CA GLY A 72 17.12 -4.51 -2.51
C GLY A 72 17.92 -5.79 -2.41
N THR A 73 18.30 -6.18 -1.19
CA THR A 73 18.94 -7.48 -0.93
C THR A 73 18.36 -8.04 0.36
N THR A 74 18.09 -9.35 0.43
CA THR A 74 17.38 -10.00 1.54
C THR A 74 18.10 -9.95 2.90
N ASN A 75 19.38 -9.58 2.92
CA ASN A 75 20.21 -9.42 4.13
C ASN A 75 20.54 -7.95 4.43
N ASP A 76 19.82 -7.03 3.80
CA ASP A 76 20.08 -5.60 3.91
C ASP A 76 19.30 -4.97 5.07
N THR A 77 19.68 -3.74 5.42
CA THR A 77 18.93 -2.95 6.40
C THR A 77 17.57 -2.56 5.86
N PHE A 78 16.60 -2.49 6.78
CA PHE A 78 15.27 -1.99 6.47
C PHE A 78 15.25 -0.47 6.47
N THR A 79 14.46 0.09 5.56
CA THR A 79 14.09 1.49 5.53
C THR A 79 12.58 1.59 5.33
N ASN A 80 12.00 2.72 5.74
CA ASN A 80 10.59 3.03 5.47
C ASN A 80 10.36 3.12 3.95
N CYS A 81 9.13 3.37 3.48
CA CYS A 81 8.85 3.52 2.05
C CYS A 81 9.05 4.99 1.58
N PRO A 82 10.26 5.48 1.21
CA PRO A 82 10.47 6.90 0.88
C PRO A 82 9.75 7.35 -0.39
N ASN A 83 9.47 6.40 -1.30
CA ASN A 83 8.79 6.67 -2.56
C ASN A 83 7.27 6.47 -2.45
N GLY A 84 6.75 6.32 -1.23
CA GLY A 84 5.35 6.03 -0.96
C GLY A 84 4.96 4.58 -1.25
N TRP A 85 3.68 4.38 -1.54
CA TRP A 85 3.04 3.06 -1.58
C TRP A 85 2.30 2.78 -2.88
N ALA A 86 2.27 1.50 -3.26
CA ALA A 86 1.40 0.95 -4.29
C ALA A 86 0.27 0.16 -3.59
N TYR A 87 -0.96 0.62 -3.79
CA TYR A 87 -2.16 0.11 -3.11
C TYR A 87 -2.93 -0.88 -3.98
N ASP A 88 -3.51 -1.90 -3.35
CA ASP A 88 -4.42 -2.81 -4.02
C ASP A 88 -5.80 -2.18 -4.17
N ARG A 89 -6.07 -1.69 -5.39
CA ARG A 89 -7.34 -1.05 -5.75
C ARG A 89 -8.35 -2.01 -6.39
N SER A 90 -8.16 -3.31 -6.23
CA SER A 90 -9.08 -4.31 -6.81
C SER A 90 -10.45 -4.32 -6.14
N VAL A 91 -10.51 -4.04 -4.83
CA VAL A 91 -11.75 -4.07 -4.03
C VAL A 91 -12.27 -2.67 -3.73
N PHE A 92 -11.38 -1.76 -3.38
CA PHE A 92 -11.69 -0.38 -3.04
C PHE A 92 -11.02 0.54 -4.06
N GLY A 93 -11.72 1.61 -4.47
CA GLY A 93 -11.10 2.67 -5.28
C GLY A 93 -10.08 3.48 -4.47
N TYR A 94 -9.95 4.77 -4.77
CA TYR A 94 -9.19 5.66 -3.89
C TYR A 94 -9.84 5.73 -2.50
N THR A 95 -9.06 5.50 -1.44
CA THR A 95 -9.53 5.70 -0.07
C THR A 95 -8.79 6.83 0.62
N PHE A 96 -9.43 7.41 1.63
CA PHE A 96 -8.89 8.51 2.40
C PHE A 96 -7.55 8.16 3.08
N THR A 97 -7.35 6.91 3.50
CA THR A 97 -6.08 6.44 4.08
C THR A 97 -4.92 6.48 3.08
N GLU A 98 -5.18 6.23 1.79
CA GLU A 98 -4.20 6.44 0.73
C GLU A 98 -3.87 7.93 0.55
N GLU A 99 -4.90 8.78 0.56
CA GLU A 99 -4.75 10.23 0.31
C GLU A 99 -4.02 10.94 1.46
N ALA A 100 -4.28 10.53 2.69
CA ALA A 100 -3.71 11.15 3.88
C ALA A 100 -2.39 10.49 4.34
N ASN A 101 -1.92 9.46 3.62
CA ASN A 101 -0.65 8.79 3.87
C ASN A 101 -0.51 8.16 5.28
N PHE A 102 -1.64 7.80 5.90
CA PHE A 102 -1.71 7.31 7.28
C PHE A 102 -1.63 5.77 7.39
N VAL A 103 -0.91 5.13 6.47
CA VAL A 103 -0.83 3.67 6.43
C VAL A 103 0.25 3.08 7.35
N CYS A 104 1.29 3.85 7.66
CA CYS A 104 2.39 3.40 8.51
C CYS A 104 2.66 4.44 9.60
N GLY A 105 2.69 3.98 10.86
CA GLY A 105 3.10 4.80 11.99
C GLY A 105 4.57 5.20 11.84
N SER A 106 4.84 6.50 11.95
CA SER A 106 6.18 7.10 11.95
C SER A 106 7.10 6.51 13.00
#